data_AF-B5W664-F1
#
_entry.id   AF-B5W664-F1
#
_cell.length_a   1.000
_cell.length_b   1.000
_cell.length_c   1.000
_cell.angle_alpha   90.00
_cell.angle_beta   90.00
_cell.angle_gamma   90.00
#
_symmetry.space_group_name_H-M   'P 1'
#
loop_
_entity.id
_entity.type
_entity.pdbx_description
1 polymer ?
#
loop_
_entity_poly.entity_id
_entity_poly.type
_entity_poly.pdbx_seq_one_letter_code
_entity_poly.pdbx_strand_id
1 'polypeptide(L)'
;MASLQLAINFQIIRLWEESVDTFINVPGLLPFAVLAQTGDRQKLLEQVAAKIDAIADRRTQNNVAASTAILAGLVLEKVLIKRLLRQEIMQESVIYQDIWEEALEKGLQQGLEEGLQQGLQQGLQQGVTEGEKTLIFRLLNRRLGSLPETVIGQINQLPLPALEELGEALLDFSEINDLRVWLVSNSPSISGN
;
A
#
# COMPACT_ATOMS: atom_id res chain seq x y z
N MET A 1 -31.77 -59.09 4.47
CA MET A 1 -31.44 -58.03 3.50
C MET A 1 -29.94 -57.76 3.61
N ALA A 2 -29.17 -57.97 2.54
CA ALA A 2 -27.73 -57.70 2.56
C ALA A 2 -27.48 -56.19 2.39
N SER A 3 -26.84 -55.57 3.37
CA SER A 3 -26.40 -54.18 3.33
C SER A 3 -25.21 -54.03 2.38
N LEU A 4 -25.39 -53.28 1.29
CA LEU A 4 -24.29 -52.87 0.42
C LEU A 4 -23.42 -51.82 1.15
N GLN A 5 -22.18 -52.19 1.48
CA GLN A 5 -21.14 -51.25 1.91
C GLN A 5 -20.43 -50.68 0.68
N LEU A 6 -20.44 -49.35 0.53
CA LEU A 6 -19.67 -48.67 -0.50
C LEU A 6 -18.22 -48.51 -0.01
N ALA A 7 -17.27 -49.11 -0.72
CA ALA A 7 -15.84 -48.89 -0.47
C ALA A 7 -15.28 -47.94 -1.54
N ILE A 8 -14.76 -46.77 -1.13
CA ILE A 8 -14.06 -45.83 -2.00
C ILE A 8 -12.56 -46.04 -1.80
N ASN A 9 -11.90 -46.59 -2.82
CA ASN A 9 -10.45 -46.72 -2.85
C ASN A 9 -9.85 -45.55 -3.65
N PHE A 10 -8.81 -44.90 -3.11
CA PHE A 10 -8.05 -43.86 -3.81
C PHE A 10 -6.55 -44.07 -3.61
N GLN A 11 -5.76 -43.56 -4.54
CA GLN A 11 -4.30 -43.57 -4.47
C GLN A 11 -3.80 -42.16 -4.13
N ILE A 12 -2.95 -42.05 -3.12
CA ILE A 12 -2.26 -40.80 -2.78
C ILE A 12 -0.93 -40.79 -3.53
N ILE A 13 -0.69 -39.74 -4.31
CA ILE A 13 0.59 -39.51 -5.00
C ILE A 13 1.29 -38.35 -4.30
N ARG A 14 2.51 -38.61 -3.81
CA ARG A 14 3.35 -37.60 -3.18
C ARG A 14 4.33 -37.07 -4.22
N LEU A 15 4.07 -35.88 -4.73
CA LEU A 15 4.86 -35.31 -5.84
C LEU A 15 6.38 -35.31 -5.53
N TRP A 16 6.78 -35.02 -4.29
CA TRP A 16 8.19 -34.98 -3.87
C TRP A 16 8.89 -36.34 -3.80
N GLU A 17 8.16 -37.45 -3.94
CA GLU A 17 8.70 -38.82 -4.03
C GLU A 17 8.75 -39.31 -5.49
N GLU A 18 8.08 -38.60 -6.40
CA GLU A 18 7.99 -38.96 -7.82
C GLU A 18 9.17 -38.42 -8.62
N SER A 19 9.58 -39.18 -9.65
CA SER A 19 10.61 -38.73 -10.59
C SER A 19 10.14 -37.52 -11.39
N VAL A 20 11.06 -36.57 -11.62
CA VAL A 20 10.85 -35.42 -12.52
C VAL A 20 10.38 -35.85 -13.91
N ASP A 21 10.89 -36.98 -14.41
CA ASP A 21 10.59 -37.49 -15.76
C ASP A 21 9.10 -37.77 -15.98
N THR A 22 8.36 -38.06 -14.90
CA THR A 22 6.90 -38.26 -14.90
C THR A 22 6.16 -37.01 -15.36
N PHE A 23 6.69 -35.82 -15.08
CA PHE A 23 6.00 -34.55 -15.30
C PHE A 23 6.61 -33.72 -16.44
N ILE A 24 7.94 -33.74 -16.56
CA ILE A 24 8.70 -32.76 -17.36
C ILE A 24 8.45 -32.85 -18.87
N ASN A 25 7.87 -33.96 -19.35
CA ASN A 25 7.65 -34.19 -20.77
C ASN A 25 6.24 -33.83 -21.25
N VAL A 26 5.34 -33.48 -20.33
CA VAL A 26 3.97 -33.09 -20.65
C VAL A 26 3.77 -31.63 -20.25
N PRO A 27 3.51 -30.70 -21.21
CA PRO A 27 3.38 -29.26 -20.91
C PRO A 27 2.41 -28.93 -19.77
N GLY A 28 1.26 -29.61 -19.72
CA GLY A 28 0.26 -29.42 -18.65
C GLY A 28 0.69 -29.92 -17.27
N LEU A 29 1.76 -30.71 -17.17
CA LEU A 29 2.30 -31.24 -15.90
C LEU A 29 3.55 -30.49 -15.42
N LEU A 30 4.08 -29.56 -16.22
CA LEU A 30 5.21 -28.71 -15.84
C LEU A 30 5.01 -27.97 -14.50
N PRO A 31 3.81 -27.50 -14.13
CA PRO A 31 3.58 -26.89 -12.82
C PRO A 31 3.83 -27.85 -11.65
N PHE A 32 3.63 -29.16 -11.83
CA PHE A 32 3.92 -30.17 -10.80
C PHE A 32 5.37 -30.62 -10.81
N ALA A 33 6.06 -30.51 -11.95
CA ALA A 33 7.46 -30.91 -12.09
C ALA A 33 8.35 -30.20 -11.06
N VAL A 34 8.10 -28.91 -10.76
CA VAL A 34 8.88 -28.14 -9.77
C VAL A 34 8.74 -28.65 -8.32
N LEU A 35 7.74 -29.49 -8.06
CA LEU A 35 7.50 -30.14 -6.75
C LEU A 35 8.05 -31.57 -6.70
N ALA A 36 8.57 -32.09 -7.82
CA ALA A 36 9.06 -33.47 -7.93
C ALA A 36 10.35 -33.72 -7.15
N GLN A 37 10.74 -34.98 -6.99
CA GLN A 37 11.99 -35.35 -6.34
C GLN A 37 13.20 -34.85 -7.15
N THR A 38 13.99 -33.93 -6.60
CA THR A 38 15.20 -33.43 -7.25
C THR A 38 16.29 -33.07 -6.23
N GLY A 39 17.55 -33.24 -6.64
CA GLY A 39 18.72 -32.77 -5.90
C GLY A 39 19.01 -31.27 -6.08
N ASP A 40 18.46 -30.64 -7.12
CA ASP A 40 18.64 -29.21 -7.43
C ASP A 40 17.35 -28.63 -8.02
N ARG A 41 16.60 -27.90 -7.18
CA ARG A 41 15.32 -27.29 -7.56
C ARG A 41 15.49 -26.06 -8.44
N GLN A 42 16.58 -25.30 -8.27
CA GLN A 42 16.81 -24.12 -9.10
C GLN A 42 17.06 -24.55 -10.54
N LYS A 43 17.97 -25.51 -10.74
CA LYS A 43 18.26 -26.05 -12.08
C LYS A 43 17.03 -26.71 -12.70
N LEU A 44 16.18 -27.34 -11.90
CA LEU A 44 14.91 -27.88 -12.36
C LEU A 44 13.96 -26.76 -12.84
N LEU A 45 13.82 -25.67 -12.08
CA LEU A 45 12.99 -24.55 -12.48
C LEU A 45 13.51 -23.90 -13.78
N GLU A 46 14.83 -23.81 -13.97
CA GLU A 46 15.44 -23.33 -15.23
C GLU A 46 15.04 -24.21 -16.42
N GLN A 47 15.05 -25.54 -16.25
CA GLN A 47 14.62 -26.48 -17.28
C GLN A 47 13.11 -26.40 -17.57
N VAL A 48 12.31 -26.27 -16.51
CA VAL A 48 10.85 -26.10 -16.62
C VAL A 48 10.54 -24.80 -17.37
N ALA A 49 11.19 -23.69 -17.02
CA ALA A 49 11.02 -22.40 -17.70
C ALA A 49 11.35 -22.51 -19.19
N ALA A 50 12.47 -23.14 -19.55
CA ALA A 50 12.83 -23.35 -20.96
C ALA A 50 11.80 -24.19 -21.72
N LYS A 51 11.17 -25.18 -21.07
CA LYS A 51 10.09 -25.98 -21.69
C LYS A 51 8.80 -25.18 -21.83
N ILE A 52 8.49 -24.29 -20.90
CA ILE A 52 7.34 -23.37 -20.99
C ILE A 52 7.54 -22.41 -22.16
N ASP A 53 8.74 -21.84 -22.31
CA ASP A 53 9.09 -20.95 -23.41
C ASP A 53 8.95 -21.62 -24.79
N ALA A 54 9.14 -22.95 -24.85
CA ALA A 54 8.98 -23.74 -26.07
C ALA A 54 7.53 -24.13 -26.42
N ILE A 55 6.54 -23.79 -25.57
CA ILE A 55 5.12 -24.07 -25.86
C ILE A 55 4.63 -23.15 -26.99
N ALA A 56 4.12 -23.74 -28.07
CA ALA A 56 3.71 -22.99 -29.26
C ALA A 56 2.40 -22.20 -29.06
N ASP A 57 1.42 -22.78 -28.35
CA ASP A 57 0.16 -22.10 -28.05
C ASP A 57 0.36 -21.08 -26.92
N ARG A 58 0.22 -19.79 -27.26
CA ARG A 58 0.42 -18.69 -26.33
C ARG A 58 -0.46 -18.80 -25.09
N ARG A 59 -1.75 -19.16 -25.25
CA ARG A 59 -2.67 -19.27 -24.11
C ARG A 59 -2.23 -20.37 -23.13
N THR A 60 -1.84 -21.53 -23.65
CA THR A 60 -1.30 -22.63 -22.85
C THR A 60 0.01 -22.22 -22.19
N GLN A 61 0.93 -21.61 -22.92
CA GLN A 61 2.19 -21.09 -22.38
C GLN A 61 1.94 -20.17 -21.19
N ASN A 62 1.06 -19.18 -21.34
CA ASN A 62 0.78 -18.17 -20.32
C ASN A 62 0.16 -18.82 -19.06
N ASN A 63 -0.79 -19.75 -19.23
CA ASN A 63 -1.43 -20.47 -18.13
C ASN A 63 -0.48 -21.42 -17.40
N VAL A 64 0.37 -22.13 -18.14
CA VAL A 64 1.37 -23.03 -17.56
C VAL A 64 2.43 -22.22 -16.81
N ALA A 65 2.88 -21.08 -17.36
CA ALA A 65 3.79 -20.17 -16.68
C ALA A 65 3.20 -19.69 -15.34
N ALA A 66 1.97 -19.19 -15.34
CA ALA A 66 1.29 -18.68 -14.15
C ALA A 66 1.13 -19.75 -13.06
N SER A 67 0.59 -20.92 -13.41
CA SER A 67 0.41 -22.03 -12.47
C SER A 67 1.75 -22.57 -11.95
N THR A 68 2.79 -22.64 -12.80
CA THR A 68 4.14 -23.04 -12.37
C THR A 68 4.71 -22.04 -11.37
N ALA A 69 4.54 -20.72 -11.59
CA ALA A 69 5.02 -19.71 -10.66
C ALA A 69 4.33 -19.83 -9.28
N ILE A 70 3.02 -20.13 -9.27
CA ILE A 70 2.26 -20.36 -8.03
C ILE A 70 2.81 -21.57 -7.27
N LEU A 71 2.96 -22.72 -7.93
CA LEU A 71 3.43 -23.95 -7.29
C LEU A 71 4.92 -23.88 -6.90
N ALA A 72 5.76 -23.28 -7.74
CA ALA A 72 7.16 -23.04 -7.41
C ALA A 72 7.30 -22.18 -6.14
N GLY A 73 6.37 -21.23 -5.90
CA GLY A 73 6.34 -20.40 -4.70
C GLY A 73 6.21 -21.17 -3.38
N LEU A 74 5.80 -22.44 -3.43
CA LEU A 74 5.73 -23.32 -2.26
C LEU A 74 7.09 -23.84 -1.81
N VAL A 75 8.07 -23.88 -2.71
CA VAL A 75 9.37 -24.56 -2.51
C VAL A 75 10.60 -23.73 -2.90
N LEU A 76 10.40 -22.57 -3.53
CA LEU A 76 11.46 -21.69 -4.04
C LEU A 76 11.19 -20.22 -3.69
N GLU A 77 12.26 -19.43 -3.63
CA GLU A 77 12.17 -18.00 -3.35
C GLU A 77 11.56 -17.21 -4.51
N LYS A 78 10.75 -16.21 -4.15
CA LYS A 78 10.06 -15.32 -5.10
C LYS A 78 11.02 -14.62 -6.08
N VAL A 79 12.22 -14.24 -5.62
CA VAL A 79 13.22 -13.56 -6.46
C VAL A 79 13.70 -14.46 -7.59
N LEU A 80 13.92 -15.75 -7.30
CA LEU A 80 14.33 -16.73 -8.30
C LEU A 80 13.20 -16.98 -9.30
N ILE A 81 11.97 -17.18 -8.81
CA ILE A 81 10.80 -17.44 -9.65
C ILE A 81 10.59 -16.29 -10.64
N LYS A 82 10.62 -15.04 -10.17
CA LYS A 82 10.45 -13.85 -11.04
C LYS A 82 11.54 -13.71 -12.09
N ARG A 83 12.75 -14.19 -11.81
CA ARG A 83 13.87 -14.14 -12.75
C ARG A 83 13.68 -15.15 -13.89
N LEU A 84 13.17 -16.33 -13.59
CA LEU A 84 13.06 -17.45 -14.53
C LEU A 84 11.70 -17.52 -15.23
N LEU A 85 10.61 -17.20 -14.52
CA LEU A 85 9.25 -17.13 -15.06
C LEU A 85 8.82 -15.66 -15.14
N ARG A 86 8.98 -15.10 -16.33
CA ARG A 86 8.76 -13.67 -16.60
C ARG A 86 7.29 -13.28 -16.53
N GLN A 87 6.99 -12.15 -15.89
CA GLN A 87 5.60 -11.70 -15.71
C GLN A 87 4.90 -11.42 -17.03
N GLU A 88 5.62 -10.95 -18.05
CA GLU A 88 5.08 -10.64 -19.38
C GLU A 88 4.50 -11.87 -20.09
N ILE A 89 4.97 -13.07 -19.73
CA ILE A 89 4.40 -14.32 -20.24
C ILE A 89 3.09 -14.63 -19.51
N MET A 90 3.01 -14.35 -18.20
CA MET A 90 1.85 -14.72 -17.37
C MET A 90 0.66 -13.75 -17.49
N GLN A 91 0.86 -12.54 -18.05
CA GLN A 91 -0.13 -11.46 -18.07
C GLN A 91 -1.49 -11.82 -18.70
N GLU A 92 -1.51 -12.75 -19.67
CA GLU A 92 -2.76 -13.19 -20.31
C GLU A 92 -3.35 -14.46 -19.68
N SER A 93 -2.78 -14.96 -18.58
CA SER A 93 -3.38 -16.06 -17.84
C SER A 93 -4.62 -15.59 -17.07
N VAL A 94 -5.70 -16.36 -17.15
CA VAL A 94 -6.96 -16.07 -16.46
C VAL A 94 -6.75 -15.94 -14.94
N ILE A 95 -6.02 -16.88 -14.34
CA ILE A 95 -5.74 -16.85 -12.90
C ILE A 95 -4.89 -15.63 -12.51
N TYR A 96 -3.94 -15.25 -13.37
CA TYR A 96 -3.10 -14.07 -13.10
C TYR A 96 -3.92 -12.77 -13.19
N GLN A 97 -4.85 -12.69 -14.14
CA GLN A 97 -5.77 -11.56 -14.29
C GLN A 97 -6.66 -11.41 -13.05
N ASP A 98 -7.31 -12.50 -12.60
CA ASP A 98 -8.17 -12.48 -11.42
C ASP A 98 -7.40 -12.00 -10.16
N ILE A 99 -6.20 -12.53 -9.92
CA ILE A 99 -5.35 -12.12 -8.80
C ILE A 99 -4.95 -10.64 -8.91
N TRP A 100 -4.66 -10.17 -10.13
CA TRP A 100 -4.26 -8.79 -10.37
C TRP A 100 -5.42 -7.81 -10.19
N GLU A 101 -6.61 -8.15 -10.67
CA GLU A 101 -7.83 -7.36 -10.50
C GLU A 101 -8.20 -7.21 -9.02
N GLU A 102 -8.19 -8.30 -8.26
CA GLU A 102 -8.46 -8.26 -6.81
C GLU A 102 -7.40 -7.42 -6.07
N ALA A 103 -6.12 -7.54 -6.45
CA ALA A 103 -5.04 -6.75 -5.87
C ALA A 103 -5.20 -5.25 -6.18
N LEU A 104 -5.60 -4.92 -7.41
CA LEU A 104 -5.84 -3.54 -7.84
C LEU A 104 -7.04 -2.93 -7.11
N GLU A 105 -8.15 -3.66 -6.98
CA GLU A 105 -9.34 -3.22 -6.27
C GLU A 105 -9.02 -2.91 -4.81
N LYS A 106 -8.34 -3.85 -4.11
CA LYS A 106 -7.91 -3.63 -2.73
C LYS A 106 -6.96 -2.44 -2.60
N GLY A 107 -5.99 -2.31 -3.51
CA GLY A 107 -5.04 -1.20 -3.51
C GLY A 107 -5.71 0.15 -3.73
N LEU A 108 -6.69 0.22 -4.64
CA LEU A 108 -7.47 1.42 -4.90
C LEU A 108 -8.33 1.80 -3.69
N GLN A 109 -8.99 0.81 -3.08
CA GLN A 109 -9.82 1.03 -1.89
C GLN A 109 -8.99 1.56 -0.73
N GLN A 110 -7.84 0.94 -0.45
CA GLN A 110 -6.91 1.39 0.59
C GLN A 110 -6.37 2.80 0.31
N GLY A 111 -5.91 3.05 -0.92
CA GLY A 111 -5.40 4.36 -1.30
C GLY A 111 -6.45 5.47 -1.22
N LEU A 112 -7.71 5.17 -1.56
CA LEU A 112 -8.82 6.12 -1.42
C LEU A 112 -9.13 6.41 0.04
N GLU A 113 -9.18 5.39 0.89
CA GLU A 113 -9.45 5.54 2.32
C GLU A 113 -8.36 6.37 3.02
N GLU A 114 -7.09 6.04 2.79
CA GLU A 114 -5.95 6.78 3.33
C GLU A 114 -5.92 8.23 2.81
N GLY A 115 -6.14 8.42 1.51
CA GLY A 115 -6.17 9.74 0.89
C GLY A 115 -7.31 10.61 1.42
N LEU A 116 -8.50 10.04 1.61
CA LEU A 116 -9.65 10.73 2.19
C LEU A 116 -9.40 11.10 3.64
N GLN A 117 -8.85 10.19 4.45
CA GLN A 117 -8.56 10.45 5.86
C GLN A 117 -7.53 11.57 6.01
N GLN A 118 -6.42 11.52 5.27
CA GLN A 118 -5.39 12.56 5.29
C GLN A 118 -5.94 13.90 4.80
N GLY A 119 -6.68 13.90 3.69
CA GLY A 119 -7.28 15.10 3.13
C GLY A 119 -8.28 15.75 4.08
N LEU A 120 -9.13 14.95 4.74
CA LEU A 120 -10.09 15.44 5.72
C LEU A 120 -9.39 16.02 6.95
N GLN A 121 -8.36 15.35 7.48
CA GLN A 121 -7.63 15.82 8.65
C GLN A 121 -6.91 17.15 8.36
N GLN A 122 -6.22 17.24 7.21
CA GLN A 122 -5.55 18.48 6.79
C GLN A 122 -6.56 19.60 6.56
N GLY A 123 -7.66 19.31 5.84
CA GLY A 123 -8.71 20.28 5.56
C GLY A 123 -9.39 20.80 6.83
N LEU A 124 -9.65 19.93 7.82
CA LEU A 124 -10.22 20.32 9.10
C LEU A 124 -9.25 21.20 9.90
N GLN A 125 -7.97 20.79 9.99
CA GLN A 125 -6.96 21.56 10.72
C GLN A 125 -6.74 22.95 10.11
N GLN A 126 -6.63 23.03 8.78
CA GLN A 126 -6.55 24.30 8.06
C GLN A 126 -7.80 25.15 8.26
N GLY A 127 -8.99 24.54 8.14
CA GLY A 127 -10.26 25.24 8.32
C GLY A 127 -10.43 25.85 9.71
N VAL A 128 -10.07 25.10 10.76
CA VAL A 128 -10.09 25.59 12.15
C VAL A 128 -9.10 26.74 12.32
N THR A 129 -7.87 26.57 11.87
CA THR A 129 -6.79 27.56 12.02
C THR A 129 -7.12 28.88 11.30
N GLU A 130 -7.55 28.80 10.04
CA GLU A 130 -7.90 29.99 9.25
C GLU A 130 -9.19 30.65 9.75
N GLY A 131 -10.16 29.86 10.21
CA GLY A 131 -11.37 30.36 10.86
C GLY A 131 -11.06 31.16 12.13
N GLU A 132 -10.18 30.64 12.97
CA GLU A 132 -9.75 31.29 14.20
C GLU A 132 -8.95 32.57 13.95
N LYS A 133 -7.95 32.55 13.06
CA LYS A 133 -7.23 33.77 12.64
C LYS A 133 -8.20 34.84 12.15
N THR A 134 -9.16 34.45 11.32
CA THR A 134 -10.16 35.38 10.78
C THR A 134 -10.99 36.02 11.89
N LEU A 135 -11.32 35.28 12.94
CA LEU A 135 -12.05 35.82 14.10
C LEU A 135 -11.15 36.75 14.94
N ILE A 136 -9.94 36.31 15.26
CA ILE A 136 -8.94 37.09 16.03
C ILE A 136 -8.68 38.43 15.36
N PHE A 137 -8.39 38.44 14.05
CA PHE A 137 -8.16 39.69 13.32
C PHE A 137 -9.36 40.62 13.33
N ARG A 138 -10.59 40.09 13.24
CA ARG A 138 -11.80 40.91 13.33
C ARG A 138 -11.96 41.55 14.71
N LEU A 139 -11.69 40.79 15.77
CA LEU A 139 -11.80 41.28 17.15
C LEU A 139 -10.71 42.29 17.49
N LEU A 140 -9.45 42.01 17.12
CA LEU A 140 -8.34 42.93 17.33
C LEU A 140 -8.52 44.24 16.57
N ASN A 141 -8.93 44.19 15.29
CA ASN A 141 -9.22 45.41 14.53
C ASN A 141 -10.35 46.23 15.14
N ARG A 142 -11.37 45.57 15.71
CA ARG A 142 -12.48 46.26 16.38
C ARG A 142 -12.05 46.93 17.69
N ARG A 143 -11.15 46.31 18.46
CA ARG A 143 -10.70 46.83 19.76
C ARG A 143 -9.57 47.85 19.64
N LEU A 144 -8.57 47.56 18.81
CA LEU A 144 -7.29 48.28 18.74
C LEU A 144 -7.17 49.15 17.49
N GLY A 145 -8.12 49.05 16.56
CA GLY A 145 -8.03 49.68 15.24
C GLY A 145 -7.11 48.92 14.29
N SER A 146 -6.69 49.60 13.21
CA SER A 146 -5.86 48.99 12.16
C SER A 146 -4.55 48.45 12.72
N LEU A 147 -4.30 47.15 12.53
CA LEU A 147 -3.06 46.52 12.95
C LEU A 147 -1.91 46.79 11.95
N PRO A 148 -0.68 47.05 12.41
CA PRO A 148 0.51 47.11 11.57
C PRO A 148 0.79 45.77 10.87
N GLU A 149 1.33 45.81 9.66
CA GLU A 149 1.67 44.60 8.87
C GLU A 149 2.61 43.65 9.61
N THR A 150 3.54 44.19 10.41
CA THR A 150 4.45 43.39 11.22
C THR A 150 3.73 42.51 12.24
N VAL A 151 2.70 43.05 12.90
CA VAL A 151 1.86 42.33 13.87
C VAL A 151 1.01 41.28 13.17
N ILE A 152 0.46 41.62 11.99
CA ILE A 152 -0.30 40.66 11.17
C ILE A 152 0.57 39.47 10.76
N GLY A 153 1.81 39.73 10.34
CA GLY A 153 2.78 38.69 10.01
C GLY A 153 3.08 37.75 11.19
N GLN A 154 3.24 38.30 12.40
CA GLN A 154 3.48 37.51 13.61
C GLN A 154 2.30 36.61 13.95
N ILE A 155 1.07 37.14 13.93
CA ILE A 155 -0.14 36.36 14.22
C ILE A 155 -0.33 35.23 13.20
N ASN A 156 -0.05 35.48 11.91
CA ASN A 156 -0.17 34.47 10.86
C ASN A 156 0.78 33.28 11.04
N GLN A 157 1.89 33.46 11.77
CA GLN A 157 2.88 32.43 12.06
C GLN A 157 2.59 31.67 13.36
N LEU A 158 1.60 32.10 14.16
CA LEU A 158 1.26 31.41 15.39
C LEU A 158 0.65 30.02 15.10
N PRO A 159 1.08 28.98 15.84
CA PRO A 159 0.41 27.68 15.80
C PRO A 159 -0.99 27.79 16.43
N LEU A 160 -1.87 26.85 16.09
CA LEU A 160 -3.26 26.83 16.56
C LEU A 160 -3.41 27.07 18.08
N PRO A 161 -2.66 26.39 18.97
CA PRO A 161 -2.83 26.60 20.42
C PRO A 161 -2.51 28.03 20.87
N ALA A 162 -1.54 28.69 20.24
CA ALA A 162 -1.23 30.08 20.54
C ALA A 162 -2.28 31.06 19.99
N LEU A 163 -2.97 30.68 18.90
CA LEU A 163 -4.12 31.44 18.42
C LEU A 163 -5.28 31.35 19.42
N GLU A 164 -5.55 30.15 19.96
CA GLU A 164 -6.58 29.94 20.99
C GLU A 164 -6.30 30.79 22.24
N GLU A 165 -5.06 30.77 22.74
CA GLU A 165 -4.65 31.61 23.87
C GLU A 165 -4.76 33.12 23.56
N LEU A 166 -4.41 33.54 22.34
CA LEU A 166 -4.58 34.92 21.90
C LEU A 166 -6.06 35.31 21.85
N GLY A 167 -6.94 34.38 21.45
CA GLY A 167 -8.38 34.54 21.41
C GLY A 167 -8.98 34.91 22.78
N GLU A 168 -8.42 34.36 23.86
CA GLU A 168 -8.80 34.71 25.22
C GLU A 168 -8.14 36.01 25.70
N ALA A 169 -6.81 36.11 25.56
CA ALA A 169 -6.03 37.24 26.06
C ALA A 169 -6.45 38.57 25.42
N LEU A 170 -6.90 38.56 24.15
CA LEU A 170 -7.31 39.77 23.45
C LEU A 170 -8.49 40.49 24.10
N LEU A 171 -9.25 39.82 24.97
CA LEU A 171 -10.38 40.41 25.66
C LEU A 171 -9.95 41.46 26.70
N ASP A 172 -8.73 41.32 27.23
CA ASP A 172 -8.15 42.20 28.24
C ASP A 172 -7.29 43.33 27.65
N PHE A 173 -7.03 43.30 26.34
CA PHE A 173 -6.22 44.32 25.68
C PHE A 173 -6.96 45.65 25.61
N SER A 174 -6.26 46.71 26.03
CA SER A 174 -6.71 48.10 25.99
C SER A 174 -6.00 48.89 24.89
N GLU A 175 -4.75 48.53 24.57
CA GLU A 175 -3.95 49.19 23.53
C GLU A 175 -3.07 48.21 22.74
N ILE A 176 -2.54 48.67 21.62
CA ILE A 176 -1.68 47.85 20.76
C ILE A 176 -0.41 47.35 21.46
N ASN A 177 0.05 48.05 22.50
CA ASN A 177 1.23 47.65 23.25
C ASN A 177 1.01 46.35 24.04
N ASP A 178 -0.21 46.11 24.55
CA ASP A 178 -0.58 44.86 25.24
C ASP A 178 -0.39 43.66 24.31
N LEU A 179 -0.89 43.77 23.08
CA LEU A 179 -0.73 42.74 22.04
C LEU A 179 0.75 42.51 21.68
N ARG A 180 1.56 43.57 21.57
CA ARG A 180 2.99 43.44 21.26
C ARG A 180 3.74 42.70 22.38
N VAL A 181 3.46 43.04 23.63
CA VAL A 181 4.06 42.35 24.79
C VAL A 181 3.66 40.88 24.79
N TRP A 182 2.37 40.59 24.58
CA TRP A 182 1.88 39.22 24.50
C TRP A 182 2.57 38.43 23.38
N LEU A 183 2.71 39.00 22.18
CA LEU A 183 3.37 38.36 21.04
C LEU A 183 4.85 38.09 21.31
N VAL A 184 5.57 38.96 22.02
CA VAL A 184 6.97 38.72 22.39
C VAL A 184 7.09 37.55 23.38
N SER A 185 6.18 37.47 24.35
CA SER A 185 6.17 36.39 25.35
C SER A 185 5.75 35.03 24.78
N ASN A 186 4.92 35.03 23.74
CA ASN A 186 4.34 33.82 23.14
C ASN A 186 4.80 33.59 21.69
N SER A 187 5.89 34.24 21.28
CA SER A 187 6.53 33.94 20.00
C SER A 187 7.03 32.50 20.04
N PRO A 188 6.81 31.69 18.99
CA PRO A 188 7.46 30.40 18.91
C PRO A 188 8.97 30.65 18.97
N SER A 189 9.61 30.20 20.05
CA SER A 189 11.06 30.24 20.17
C SER A 189 11.64 29.53 18.95
N ILE A 190 12.42 30.26 18.15
CA ILE A 190 13.23 29.69 17.08
C ILE A 190 14.20 28.72 17.77
N SER A 191 13.77 27.49 17.93
CA SER A 191 14.59 26.38 18.40
C SER A 191 15.45 26.02 17.21
N GLY A 192 16.74 26.34 17.32
CA GLY A 192 17.71 26.34 16.25
C GLY A 192 17.86 25.01 15.50
N ASN A 193 18.30 25.15 14.25
CA ASN A 193 19.18 24.20 13.58
C ASN A 193 20.63 24.68 13.72
#